data_AF-A0A662MF34-F1
#
_entry.id   AF-A0A662MF34-F1
#
_cell.length_a   1.000
_cell.length_b   1.000
_cell.length_c   1.000
_cell.angle_alpha   90.00
_cell.angle_beta   90.00
_cell.angle_gamma   90.00
#
_symmetry.space_group_name_H-M   'P 1'
#
loop_
_entity.id
_entity.type
_entity.pdbx_description
1 polymer ?
#
loop_
_entity_poly.entity_id
_entity_poly.type
_entity_poly.pdbx_seq_one_letter_code
_entity_poly.pdbx_strand_id
1 'polypeptide(L)'
;MGPECGILKEGLSKRKGVAIAAGTLLLLVAAALLTGFEASGEDEAGLSRFYGIVYESDDTRAVGEPVPGAEITTEQDYNLTGHYVNSTVSGEDGSFEMFLPGGDFKVTVMKDGYEPFSTSLKVVPGRDVNMDIFLVKKPSGAGVNLSSEKVSAELLQGESLMIHLEVMNTGTGTDTIIVEISGKMREWASLGEPVITRSSGGGGPYAQSISNIDDYSIGNVDVNISVPDDAQAGKYNFTIRATSQKDPETFDTMDIYITVKEKENEEEVGFVIPSVGIGAFVLSLSIMGFVFLRRRAL
;
A
#
# COMPACT_ATOMS: atom_id res chain seq x y z
N MET A 1 -77.44 -35.11 -5.97
CA MET A 1 -76.83 -36.37 -5.50
C MET A 1 -75.34 -36.10 -5.37
N GLY A 2 -74.79 -36.19 -4.14
CA GLY A 2 -73.35 -36.20 -3.87
C GLY A 2 -72.71 -37.56 -4.19
N PRO A 3 -71.42 -37.79 -3.86
CA PRO A 3 -70.84 -37.64 -2.52
C PRO A 3 -69.74 -36.54 -2.45
N GLU A 4 -69.26 -35.98 -1.32
CA GLU A 4 -68.67 -36.55 -0.06
C GLU A 4 -67.38 -37.38 -0.33
N CYS A 5 -66.29 -37.47 0.47
CA CYS A 5 -65.75 -36.78 1.67
C CYS A 5 -64.22 -37.14 1.78
N GLY A 6 -63.33 -36.58 2.64
CA GLY A 6 -63.41 -35.45 3.57
C GLY A 6 -62.30 -35.46 4.67
N ILE A 7 -61.55 -34.34 4.84
CA ILE A 7 -60.75 -33.90 6.03
C ILE A 7 -59.41 -34.61 6.37
N LEU A 8 -58.32 -33.80 6.53
CA LEU A 8 -57.34 -33.71 7.65
C LEU A 8 -56.10 -32.89 7.18
N LYS A 9 -55.85 -31.63 7.58
CA LYS A 9 -55.35 -31.01 8.84
C LYS A 9 -53.82 -31.10 9.11
N GLU A 10 -53.18 -29.92 9.16
CA GLU A 10 -51.91 -29.55 9.87
C GLU A 10 -50.62 -30.33 9.46
N GLY A 11 -49.37 -29.85 9.54
CA GLY A 11 -48.74 -28.60 10.01
C GLY A 11 -47.21 -28.85 10.19
N LEU A 12 -46.40 -27.79 10.38
CA LEU A 12 -44.90 -27.76 10.41
C LEU A 12 -44.20 -27.90 9.04
N SER A 13 -43.32 -27.01 8.57
CA SER A 13 -42.27 -26.16 9.19
C SER A 13 -41.02 -26.91 9.68
N LYS A 14 -39.95 -26.87 8.87
CA LYS A 14 -38.57 -26.65 9.33
C LYS A 14 -37.63 -26.33 8.18
N ARG A 15 -37.00 -25.14 8.22
CA ARG A 15 -35.70 -24.94 7.57
C ARG A 15 -34.67 -25.84 8.26
N LYS A 16 -33.85 -26.54 7.49
CA LYS A 16 -32.46 -26.84 7.85
C LYS A 16 -31.62 -26.73 6.58
N GLY A 17 -30.57 -25.90 6.64
CA GLY A 17 -29.57 -25.88 5.59
C GLY A 17 -28.78 -27.19 5.59
N VAL A 18 -28.30 -27.59 4.42
CA VAL A 18 -27.23 -28.59 4.29
C VAL A 18 -26.00 -27.81 3.88
N ALA A 19 -25.02 -27.74 4.78
CA ALA A 19 -23.68 -27.31 4.41
C ALA A 19 -23.08 -28.40 3.53
N ILE A 20 -22.64 -28.04 2.32
CA ILE A 20 -21.80 -28.91 1.51
C ILE A 20 -20.38 -28.71 2.04
N ALA A 21 -20.01 -29.54 3.03
CA ALA A 21 -18.64 -29.61 3.50
C ALA A 21 -17.77 -30.26 2.42
N ALA A 22 -16.55 -29.74 2.24
CA ALA A 22 -15.56 -30.35 1.36
C ALA A 22 -15.23 -31.78 1.80
N GLY A 23 -15.19 -32.73 0.85
CA GLY A 23 -14.71 -34.08 1.12
C GLY A 23 -15.26 -35.15 0.18
N THR A 24 -14.35 -35.79 -0.57
CA THR A 24 -14.53 -37.09 -1.27
C THR A 24 -15.58 -37.16 -2.38
N LEU A 25 -15.10 -37.01 -3.63
CA LEU A 25 -15.70 -37.65 -4.81
C LEU A 25 -14.64 -38.49 -5.55
N LEU A 26 -14.22 -39.60 -4.94
CA LEU A 26 -13.31 -40.59 -5.55
C LEU A 26 -14.04 -41.93 -5.71
N LEU A 27 -14.84 -42.08 -6.77
CA LEU A 27 -15.42 -43.37 -7.12
C LEU A 27 -15.90 -43.49 -8.58
N LEU A 28 -14.99 -43.69 -9.56
CA LEU A 28 -15.38 -44.20 -10.89
C LEU A 28 -14.23 -44.73 -11.81
N VAL A 29 -13.19 -45.42 -11.29
CA VAL A 29 -12.14 -46.05 -12.14
C VAL A 29 -11.72 -47.45 -11.65
N ALA A 30 -12.67 -48.35 -11.35
CA ALA A 30 -12.34 -49.71 -10.91
C ALA A 30 -13.40 -50.77 -11.29
N ALA A 31 -13.73 -50.92 -12.57
CA ALA A 31 -14.69 -51.94 -13.05
C ALA A 31 -14.38 -52.55 -14.44
N ALA A 32 -13.14 -52.49 -14.92
CA ALA A 32 -12.77 -52.87 -16.30
C ALA A 32 -11.62 -53.89 -16.38
N LEU A 33 -11.58 -54.89 -15.51
CA LEU A 33 -10.43 -55.83 -15.40
C LEU A 33 -10.77 -57.33 -15.47
N LEU A 34 -11.95 -57.74 -15.95
CA LEU A 34 -12.35 -59.16 -15.91
C LEU A 34 -13.15 -59.74 -17.10
N THR A 35 -13.27 -59.02 -18.23
CA THR A 35 -13.69 -59.62 -19.50
C THR A 35 -12.82 -59.09 -20.63
N GLY A 36 -12.02 -59.96 -21.25
CA GLY A 36 -11.22 -59.61 -22.42
C GLY A 36 -12.11 -59.22 -23.59
N PHE A 37 -12.05 -57.96 -23.98
CA PHE A 37 -12.65 -57.42 -25.18
C PHE A 37 -11.59 -56.54 -25.85
N GLU A 38 -11.03 -57.00 -26.96
CA GLU A 38 -10.14 -56.19 -27.80
C GLU A 38 -10.98 -55.11 -28.50
N ALA A 39 -11.18 -53.99 -27.82
CA ALA A 39 -11.74 -52.80 -28.43
C ALA A 39 -10.69 -52.21 -29.40
N SER A 40 -10.99 -52.31 -30.69
CA SER A 40 -10.39 -51.48 -31.74
C SER A 40 -10.40 -50.02 -31.29
N GLY A 41 -9.26 -49.34 -31.36
CA GLY A 41 -9.07 -48.04 -30.71
C GLY A 41 -9.99 -46.94 -31.24
N GLU A 42 -10.84 -46.44 -30.34
CA GLU A 42 -11.49 -45.12 -30.33
C GLU A 42 -11.93 -44.86 -28.86
N ASP A 43 -11.86 -43.61 -28.40
CA ASP A 43 -12.25 -43.13 -27.05
C ASP A 43 -11.65 -43.83 -25.81
N GLU A 44 -10.36 -43.61 -25.56
CA GLU A 44 -9.95 -43.25 -24.19
C GLU A 44 -10.60 -41.90 -23.85
N ALA A 45 -11.35 -41.82 -22.74
CA ALA A 45 -11.92 -40.58 -22.23
C ALA A 45 -10.81 -39.67 -21.63
N GLY A 46 -9.92 -39.21 -22.51
CA GLY A 46 -8.64 -38.61 -22.18
C GLY A 46 -8.79 -37.24 -21.51
N LEU A 47 -8.85 -37.24 -20.19
CA LEU A 47 -8.55 -36.05 -19.41
C LEU A 47 -7.13 -35.59 -19.72
N SER A 48 -6.96 -34.28 -19.88
CA SER A 48 -5.67 -33.63 -20.05
C SER A 48 -5.34 -32.82 -18.80
N ARG A 49 -4.06 -32.81 -18.42
CA ARG A 49 -3.60 -32.01 -17.28
C ARG A 49 -3.49 -30.55 -17.70
N PHE A 50 -4.12 -29.66 -16.95
CA PHE A 50 -3.97 -28.21 -17.07
C PHE A 50 -3.21 -27.71 -15.84
N TYR A 51 -2.04 -27.13 -16.07
CA TYR A 51 -1.13 -26.71 -15.00
C TYR A 51 -0.33 -25.46 -15.40
N GLY A 52 0.30 -24.83 -14.42
CA GLY A 52 1.13 -23.64 -14.61
C GLY A 52 1.41 -22.95 -13.28
N ILE A 53 1.95 -21.73 -13.33
CA ILE A 53 2.16 -20.87 -12.16
C ILE A 53 1.38 -19.56 -12.34
N VAL A 54 0.78 -19.07 -11.26
CA VAL A 54 0.18 -17.73 -11.19
C VAL A 54 1.22 -16.73 -10.68
N TYR A 55 1.47 -15.65 -11.41
CA TYR A 55 2.42 -14.58 -11.09
C TYR A 55 1.73 -13.21 -10.97
N GLU A 56 2.31 -12.32 -10.17
CA GLU A 56 1.99 -10.89 -10.17
C GLU A 56 2.55 -10.25 -11.46
N SER A 57 1.76 -9.40 -12.10
CA SER A 57 2.10 -8.76 -13.36
C SER A 57 2.65 -7.35 -13.15
N ASP A 58 3.97 -7.24 -12.96
CA ASP A 58 4.65 -5.95 -13.06
C ASP A 58 4.75 -5.51 -14.52
N ASP A 59 4.39 -4.27 -14.83
CA ASP A 59 4.32 -3.68 -16.19
C ASP A 59 5.69 -3.60 -16.93
N THR A 60 6.75 -4.15 -16.32
CA THR A 60 8.15 -4.10 -16.76
C THR A 60 8.65 -5.37 -17.45
N ARG A 61 7.80 -6.40 -17.63
CA ARG A 61 8.13 -7.73 -18.21
C ARG A 61 9.14 -8.57 -17.41
N ALA A 62 9.38 -8.26 -16.14
CA ALA A 62 9.91 -9.25 -15.21
C ALA A 62 8.84 -10.32 -14.92
N VAL A 63 9.25 -11.55 -14.61
CA VAL A 63 8.35 -12.50 -13.96
C VAL A 63 8.24 -12.03 -12.51
N GLY A 64 7.06 -11.54 -12.12
CA GLY A 64 6.80 -11.04 -10.77
C GLY A 64 6.73 -12.17 -9.73
N GLU A 65 6.38 -11.82 -8.49
CA GLU A 65 6.26 -12.81 -7.43
C GLU A 65 5.12 -13.82 -7.69
N PRO A 66 5.26 -15.09 -7.28
CA PRO A 66 4.18 -16.06 -7.39
C PRO A 66 3.00 -15.67 -6.50
N VAL A 67 1.77 -15.86 -6.99
CA VAL A 67 0.54 -15.47 -6.28
C VAL A 67 -0.13 -16.71 -5.66
N PRO A 68 0.05 -16.97 -4.36
CA PRO A 68 -0.57 -18.11 -3.69
C PRO A 68 -2.04 -17.87 -3.37
N GLY A 69 -2.83 -18.94 -3.36
CA GLY A 69 -4.24 -18.89 -2.98
C GLY A 69 -5.12 -18.07 -3.92
N ALA A 70 -4.81 -18.04 -5.22
CA ALA A 70 -5.70 -17.56 -6.28
C ALA A 70 -6.66 -18.71 -6.67
N GLU A 71 -7.93 -18.40 -6.92
CA GLU A 71 -8.94 -19.37 -7.36
C GLU A 71 -8.98 -19.41 -8.89
N ILE A 72 -8.64 -20.56 -9.48
CA ILE A 72 -8.73 -20.83 -10.91
C ILE A 72 -10.04 -21.60 -11.14
N THR A 73 -10.94 -21.04 -11.94
CA THR A 73 -12.19 -21.70 -12.37
C THR A 73 -12.20 -21.89 -13.88
N THR A 74 -12.57 -23.09 -14.34
CA THR A 74 -12.73 -23.44 -15.75
C THR A 74 -14.19 -23.78 -16.02
N GLU A 75 -14.78 -23.10 -16.99
CA GLU A 75 -16.21 -23.12 -17.31
C GLU A 75 -16.39 -23.54 -18.78
N GLN A 76 -17.13 -24.62 -19.04
CA GLN A 76 -17.53 -25.03 -20.39
C GLN A 76 -19.05 -25.15 -20.47
N ASP A 77 -19.65 -24.31 -21.31
CA ASP A 77 -21.08 -24.32 -21.59
C ASP A 77 -21.38 -25.21 -22.80
N TYR A 78 -22.14 -26.29 -22.60
CA TYR A 78 -22.64 -27.11 -23.69
C TYR A 78 -24.08 -26.73 -23.99
N ASN A 79 -24.29 -26.07 -25.15
CA ASN A 79 -25.56 -25.56 -25.67
C ASN A 79 -26.81 -26.49 -25.55
N LEU A 80 -26.64 -27.80 -25.32
CA LEU A 80 -27.71 -28.80 -25.29
C LEU A 80 -27.59 -29.86 -24.17
N THR A 81 -26.46 -29.97 -23.47
CA THR A 81 -26.16 -31.12 -22.58
C THR A 81 -25.80 -30.75 -21.14
N GLY A 82 -25.66 -29.47 -20.82
CA GLY A 82 -25.41 -28.99 -19.47
C GLY A 82 -24.15 -28.13 -19.36
N HIS A 83 -23.71 -27.92 -18.12
CA HIS A 83 -22.67 -26.95 -17.79
C HIS A 83 -21.59 -27.66 -16.98
N TYR A 84 -20.34 -27.64 -17.48
CA TYR A 84 -19.20 -28.20 -16.76
C TYR A 84 -18.41 -27.07 -16.10
N VAL A 85 -18.23 -27.18 -14.79
CA VAL A 85 -17.37 -26.30 -14.00
C VAL A 85 -16.40 -27.16 -13.20
N ASN A 86 -15.14 -26.75 -13.18
CA ASN A 86 -14.12 -27.30 -12.30
C ASN A 86 -13.30 -26.13 -11.75
N SER A 87 -12.77 -26.26 -10.53
CA SER A 87 -11.92 -25.22 -9.93
C SER A 87 -10.78 -25.82 -9.11
N THR A 88 -9.71 -25.03 -8.98
CA THR A 88 -8.53 -25.34 -8.18
C THR A 88 -7.96 -24.05 -7.58
N VAL A 89 -7.01 -24.16 -6.67
CA VAL A 89 -6.40 -23.01 -5.97
C VAL A 89 -4.89 -23.10 -6.07
N SER A 90 -4.21 -21.98 -6.33
CA SER A 90 -2.74 -21.96 -6.41
C SER A 90 -2.08 -22.22 -5.05
N GLY A 91 -1.00 -23.02 -5.05
CA GLY A 91 -0.19 -23.33 -3.88
C GLY A 91 0.68 -22.18 -3.39
N GLU A 92 1.48 -22.41 -2.34
CA GLU A 92 2.38 -21.39 -1.75
C GLU A 92 3.43 -20.86 -2.74
N ASP A 93 3.81 -21.66 -3.73
CA ASP A 93 4.72 -21.32 -4.83
C ASP A 93 4.00 -20.78 -6.09
N GLY A 94 2.70 -20.49 -5.98
CA GLY A 94 1.85 -20.04 -7.08
C GLY A 94 1.46 -21.14 -8.08
N SER A 95 1.94 -22.38 -7.91
CA SER A 95 1.63 -23.49 -8.83
C SER A 95 0.17 -23.92 -8.74
N PHE A 96 -0.41 -24.37 -9.84
CA PHE A 96 -1.74 -25.00 -9.87
C PHE A 96 -1.76 -26.21 -10.80
N GLU A 97 -2.64 -27.17 -10.51
CA GLU A 97 -2.92 -28.32 -11.37
C GLU A 97 -4.40 -28.70 -11.28
N MET A 98 -4.98 -29.11 -12.42
CA MET A 98 -6.29 -29.74 -12.52
C MET A 98 -6.38 -30.61 -13.78
N PHE A 99 -7.39 -31.47 -13.86
CA PHE A 99 -7.63 -32.34 -15.02
C PHE A 99 -8.94 -31.95 -15.71
N LEU A 100 -8.89 -31.75 -17.03
CA LEU A 100 -10.01 -31.27 -17.85
C LEU A 100 -10.27 -32.24 -19.02
N PRO A 101 -11.53 -32.51 -19.40
CA PRO A 101 -11.84 -33.23 -20.62
C PRO A 101 -11.49 -32.38 -21.86
N GLY A 102 -11.48 -33.01 -23.04
CA GLY A 102 -11.34 -32.28 -24.30
C GLY A 102 -12.50 -31.30 -24.53
N GLY A 103 -12.19 -30.06 -24.87
CA GLY A 103 -13.20 -29.00 -24.96
C GLY A 103 -12.63 -27.61 -25.17
N ASP A 104 -13.54 -26.65 -25.27
CA ASP A 104 -13.24 -25.22 -25.22
C ASP A 104 -13.81 -24.68 -23.91
N PHE A 105 -12.93 -24.15 -23.07
CA PHE A 105 -13.25 -23.62 -21.75
C PHE A 105 -13.02 -22.11 -21.72
N LYS A 106 -13.82 -21.41 -20.93
CA LYS A 106 -13.46 -20.12 -20.38
C LYS A 106 -12.74 -20.35 -19.05
N VAL A 107 -11.53 -19.85 -18.94
CA VAL A 107 -10.79 -19.78 -17.67
C VAL A 107 -11.08 -18.43 -17.03
N THR A 108 -11.34 -18.42 -15.74
CA THR A 108 -11.44 -17.21 -14.92
C THR A 108 -10.57 -17.41 -13.68
N VAL A 109 -9.70 -16.46 -13.37
CA VAL A 109 -8.85 -16.50 -12.17
C VAL A 109 -9.16 -15.29 -11.30
N MET A 110 -9.40 -15.54 -10.01
CA MET A 110 -9.79 -14.54 -9.03
C MET A 110 -8.86 -14.58 -7.81
N LYS A 111 -8.45 -13.41 -7.35
CA LYS A 111 -7.71 -13.21 -6.11
C LYS A 111 -8.08 -11.84 -5.54
N ASP A 112 -8.34 -11.79 -4.23
CA ASP A 112 -8.54 -10.52 -3.54
C ASP A 112 -7.28 -9.64 -3.65
N GLY A 113 -7.47 -8.36 -3.97
CA GLY A 113 -6.36 -7.44 -4.30
C GLY A 113 -5.93 -7.43 -5.77
N TYR A 114 -6.44 -8.32 -6.63
CA TYR A 114 -6.05 -8.38 -8.06
C TYR A 114 -7.25 -8.20 -8.98
N GLU A 115 -6.99 -7.78 -10.22
CA GLU A 115 -7.99 -7.75 -11.28
C GLU A 115 -8.37 -9.18 -11.72
N PRO A 116 -9.66 -9.50 -11.95
CA PRO A 116 -10.06 -10.81 -12.45
C PRO A 116 -9.49 -11.05 -13.85
N PHE A 117 -8.68 -12.11 -13.99
CA PHE A 117 -8.18 -12.55 -15.29
C PHE A 117 -9.19 -13.49 -15.94
N SER A 118 -9.39 -13.38 -17.26
CA SER A 118 -10.19 -14.36 -18.01
C SER A 118 -9.67 -14.55 -19.43
N THR A 119 -9.65 -15.81 -19.88
CA THR A 119 -9.16 -16.21 -21.21
C THR A 119 -9.89 -17.46 -21.71
N SER A 120 -9.74 -17.78 -23.00
CA SER A 120 -10.27 -19.01 -23.59
C SER A 120 -9.16 -20.06 -23.72
N LEU A 121 -9.46 -21.29 -23.28
CA LEU A 121 -8.54 -22.43 -23.25
C LEU A 121 -9.11 -23.58 -24.09
N LYS A 122 -8.39 -23.98 -25.14
CA LYS A 122 -8.72 -25.17 -25.94
C LYS A 122 -7.92 -26.37 -25.43
N VAL A 123 -8.61 -27.34 -24.83
CA VAL A 123 -8.04 -28.60 -24.34
C VAL A 123 -8.27 -29.68 -25.39
N VAL A 124 -7.20 -30.40 -25.76
CA VAL A 124 -7.30 -31.58 -26.64
C VAL A 124 -7.07 -32.83 -25.80
N PRO A 125 -7.92 -33.88 -25.89
CA PRO A 125 -7.79 -35.09 -25.09
C PRO A 125 -6.38 -35.71 -25.12
N GLY A 126 -5.91 -36.15 -23.96
CA GLY A 126 -4.59 -36.79 -23.80
C GLY A 126 -3.38 -35.88 -24.11
N ARG A 127 -3.58 -34.55 -24.18
CA ARG A 127 -2.50 -33.57 -24.36
C ARG A 127 -2.54 -32.53 -23.26
N ASP A 128 -1.57 -32.64 -22.35
CA ASP A 128 -1.26 -31.66 -21.31
C ASP A 128 -1.16 -30.22 -21.86
N VAL A 129 -1.66 -29.27 -21.07
CA VAL A 129 -1.60 -27.84 -21.36
C VAL A 129 -0.90 -27.12 -20.21
N ASN A 130 0.25 -26.53 -20.50
CA ASN A 130 0.96 -25.63 -19.60
C ASN A 130 0.59 -24.17 -19.93
N MET A 131 0.16 -23.40 -18.93
CA MET A 131 -0.17 -21.98 -19.08
C MET A 131 0.12 -21.24 -17.76
N ASP A 132 1.14 -20.37 -17.79
CA ASP A 132 1.35 -19.40 -16.72
C ASP A 132 0.32 -18.26 -16.83
N ILE A 133 -0.12 -17.75 -15.68
CA ILE A 133 -1.20 -16.77 -15.56
C ILE A 133 -0.66 -15.55 -14.84
N PHE A 134 -0.86 -14.37 -15.44
CA PHE A 134 -0.35 -13.10 -14.92
C PHE A 134 -1.52 -12.27 -14.39
N LEU A 135 -1.56 -12.02 -13.09
CA LEU A 135 -2.58 -11.21 -12.43
C LEU A 135 -2.07 -9.78 -12.23
N VAL A 136 -2.80 -8.80 -12.76
CA VAL A 136 -2.56 -7.39 -12.46
C VAL A 136 -3.09 -7.11 -11.06
N LYS A 137 -2.22 -6.63 -10.16
CA LYS A 137 -2.65 -6.16 -8.84
C LYS A 137 -3.51 -4.92 -9.04
N LYS A 138 -4.68 -4.88 -8.39
CA LYS A 138 -5.47 -3.66 -8.37
C LYS A 138 -4.62 -2.57 -7.72
N PRO A 139 -4.67 -1.32 -8.20
CA PRO A 139 -4.19 -0.21 -7.40
C PRO A 139 -4.90 -0.31 -6.04
N SER A 140 -4.13 -0.37 -4.97
CA SER A 140 -4.67 -0.36 -3.62
C SER A 140 -5.62 0.85 -3.50
N GLY A 141 -6.76 0.67 -2.83
CA GLY A 141 -7.64 1.81 -2.54
C GLY A 141 -6.91 2.90 -1.75
N ALA A 142 -5.87 2.49 -1.02
CA ALA A 142 -4.83 3.31 -0.43
C ALA A 142 -3.73 3.66 -1.45
N GLY A 143 -3.24 4.89 -1.40
CA GLY A 143 -1.96 5.26 -2.02
C GLY A 143 -1.50 6.56 -1.39
N VAL A 144 -0.22 6.67 -1.05
CA VAL A 144 0.33 7.85 -0.39
C VAL A 144 1.60 8.26 -1.11
N ASN A 145 1.77 9.56 -1.33
CA ASN A 145 3.06 10.15 -1.63
C ASN A 145 3.28 11.39 -0.75
N LEU A 146 4.49 11.52 -0.21
CA LEU A 146 4.91 12.58 0.70
C LEU A 146 6.01 13.43 0.04
N SER A 147 5.73 14.71 -0.21
CA SER A 147 6.66 15.67 -0.81
C SER A 147 6.87 16.91 0.06
N SER A 148 8.01 17.58 -0.13
CA SER A 148 8.32 18.87 0.47
C SER A 148 9.41 19.56 -0.35
N GLU A 149 9.32 20.88 -0.50
CA GLU A 149 10.39 21.67 -1.13
C GLU A 149 11.70 21.67 -0.31
N LYS A 150 11.62 21.42 1.01
CA LYS A 150 12.75 21.62 1.94
C LYS A 150 12.96 20.44 2.88
N VAL A 151 13.76 19.48 2.41
CA VAL A 151 14.21 18.30 3.21
C VAL A 151 15.47 18.54 4.03
N SER A 152 16.11 19.71 3.94
CA SER A 152 17.25 20.06 4.79
C SER A 152 17.33 21.54 5.16
N ALA A 153 17.91 21.82 6.33
CA ALA A 153 18.16 23.16 6.83
C ALA A 153 19.49 23.26 7.59
N GLU A 154 20.08 24.45 7.59
CA GLU A 154 21.13 24.85 8.52
C GLU A 154 20.52 25.87 9.49
N LEU A 155 20.69 25.68 10.79
CA LEU A 155 20.12 26.50 11.85
C LEU A 155 21.14 26.72 12.98
N LEU A 156 20.96 27.77 13.77
CA LEU A 156 21.66 28.01 15.03
C LEU A 156 20.88 27.44 16.23
N GLN A 157 21.55 27.33 17.37
CA GLN A 157 20.91 27.09 18.68
C GLN A 157 19.79 28.11 18.95
N GLY A 158 18.63 27.64 19.39
CA GLY A 158 17.44 28.47 19.66
C GLY A 158 16.64 28.88 18.43
N GLU A 159 17.10 28.61 17.21
CA GLU A 159 16.35 28.95 16.00
C GLU A 159 15.18 28.00 15.74
N SER A 160 14.17 28.50 15.04
CA SER A 160 13.01 27.72 14.63
C SER A 160 12.68 27.94 13.15
N LEU A 161 12.16 26.91 12.50
CA LEU A 161 11.83 26.85 11.09
C LEU A 161 10.49 26.13 10.90
N MET A 162 9.60 26.72 10.12
CA MET A 162 8.43 26.01 9.59
C MET A 162 8.77 25.47 8.19
N ILE A 163 8.41 24.22 7.90
CA ILE A 163 8.41 23.66 6.55
C ILE A 163 7.02 23.14 6.19
N HIS A 164 6.68 23.20 4.91
CA HIS A 164 5.43 22.67 4.37
C HIS A 164 5.65 21.27 3.78
N LEU A 165 4.74 20.35 4.09
CA LEU A 165 4.64 19.04 3.45
C LEU A 165 3.38 19.00 2.60
N GLU A 166 3.50 18.33 1.47
CA GLU A 166 2.40 17.93 0.61
C GLU A 166 2.21 16.41 0.76
N VAL A 167 0.96 16.00 1.00
CA VAL A 167 0.56 14.60 1.18
C VAL A 167 -0.48 14.29 0.13
N MET A 168 -0.08 13.62 -0.94
CA MET A 168 -0.97 13.24 -2.04
C MET A 168 -1.57 11.85 -1.79
N ASN A 169 -2.89 11.73 -1.91
CA ASN A 169 -3.55 10.43 -2.03
C ASN A 169 -3.36 9.92 -3.47
N THR A 170 -2.47 8.95 -3.68
CA THR A 170 -2.25 8.30 -4.99
C THR A 170 -3.13 7.08 -5.22
N GLY A 171 -3.95 6.72 -4.24
CA GLY A 171 -4.92 5.62 -4.31
C GLY A 171 -6.21 6.03 -5.01
N THR A 172 -7.21 5.15 -4.96
CA THR A 172 -8.53 5.38 -5.57
C THR A 172 -9.58 5.77 -4.53
N GLY A 173 -10.32 6.85 -4.82
CA GLY A 173 -11.33 7.44 -3.92
C GLY A 173 -10.78 8.01 -2.60
N THR A 174 -11.66 8.60 -1.80
CA THR A 174 -11.30 9.30 -0.56
C THR A 174 -10.53 8.44 0.44
N ASP A 175 -9.43 8.95 0.99
CA ASP A 175 -8.65 8.31 2.05
C ASP A 175 -8.47 9.23 3.28
N THR A 176 -8.07 8.66 4.40
CA THR A 176 -7.58 9.38 5.59
C THR A 176 -6.12 9.01 5.81
N ILE A 177 -5.22 9.98 5.71
CA ILE A 177 -3.77 9.76 5.84
C ILE A 177 -3.32 10.21 7.23
N ILE A 178 -2.56 9.37 7.91
CA ILE A 178 -1.97 9.65 9.22
C ILE A 178 -0.49 10.00 9.01
N VAL A 179 -0.12 11.23 9.36
CA VAL A 179 1.26 11.73 9.31
C VAL A 179 1.85 11.65 10.72
N GLU A 180 3.03 11.05 10.85
CA GLU A 180 3.73 10.85 12.13
C GLU A 180 5.20 11.29 12.07
N ILE A 181 5.71 11.88 13.16
CA ILE A 181 7.12 12.19 13.36
C ILE A 181 7.76 11.13 14.25
N SER A 182 8.88 10.58 13.78
CA SER A 182 9.65 9.52 14.46
C SER A 182 11.16 9.80 14.43
N GLY A 183 11.94 8.95 15.10
CA GLY A 183 13.39 9.10 15.22
C GLY A 183 13.85 9.83 16.49
N LYS A 184 15.16 9.92 16.67
CA LYS A 184 15.80 10.42 17.92
C LYS A 184 15.51 11.88 18.20
N MET A 185 15.41 12.70 17.15
CA MET A 185 15.25 14.15 17.26
C MET A 185 13.81 14.61 17.06
N ARG A 186 12.83 13.69 17.13
CA ARG A 186 11.41 14.00 16.95
C ARG A 186 10.91 15.12 17.88
N GLU A 187 11.50 15.26 19.06
CA GLU A 187 11.10 16.26 20.07
C GLU A 187 11.46 17.69 19.66
N TRP A 188 12.33 17.87 18.66
CA TRP A 188 12.61 19.16 18.02
C TRP A 188 11.56 19.55 16.99
N ALA A 189 10.62 18.66 16.64
CA ALA A 189 9.64 18.88 15.60
C ALA A 189 8.21 18.64 16.11
N SER A 190 7.26 19.39 15.56
CA SER A 190 5.84 19.24 15.86
C SER A 190 5.00 19.49 14.62
N LEU A 191 3.92 18.73 14.48
CA LEU A 191 2.94 18.91 13.42
C LEU A 191 1.95 20.02 13.83
N GLY A 192 1.59 20.89 12.88
CA GLY A 192 0.63 21.98 13.09
C GLY A 192 -0.81 21.50 13.27
N GLU A 193 -1.75 22.43 13.46
CA GLU A 193 -3.17 22.05 13.40
C GLU A 193 -3.61 21.81 11.95
N PRO A 194 -4.29 20.68 11.64
CA PRO A 194 -4.91 20.49 10.34
C PRO A 194 -6.02 21.52 10.13
N VAL A 195 -5.80 22.44 9.20
CA VAL A 195 -6.91 23.07 8.50
C VAL A 195 -7.52 22.03 7.57
N ILE A 196 -8.40 21.17 8.10
CA ILE A 196 -9.75 20.82 7.62
C ILE A 196 -10.34 19.81 8.62
N THR A 197 -11.43 20.21 9.30
CA THR A 197 -12.31 19.42 10.18
C THR A 197 -11.67 18.49 11.21
N ARG A 198 -11.62 18.95 12.47
CA ARG A 198 -11.32 18.12 13.64
C ARG A 198 -12.24 16.90 13.74
N SER A 199 -11.70 15.70 13.51
CA SER A 199 -12.20 14.48 14.15
C SER A 199 -11.53 14.34 15.52
N SER A 200 -12.31 14.26 16.58
CA SER A 200 -11.83 14.24 17.96
C SER A 200 -11.19 12.88 18.30
N GLY A 201 -9.87 12.76 18.15
CA GLY A 201 -9.21 11.45 18.19
C GLY A 201 -7.70 11.44 18.52
N GLY A 202 -7.23 12.25 19.48
CA GLY A 202 -6.01 11.95 20.24
C GLY A 202 -4.69 11.80 19.47
N GLY A 203 -4.31 12.78 18.65
CA GLY A 203 -2.91 12.96 18.23
C GLY A 203 -2.12 13.77 19.26
N GLY A 204 -0.92 13.31 19.64
CA GLY A 204 0.07 14.17 20.29
C GLY A 204 0.73 15.13 19.28
N PRO A 205 1.69 15.99 19.68
CA PRO A 205 2.34 16.93 18.76
C PRO A 205 3.14 16.28 17.62
N TYR A 206 3.25 14.95 17.62
CA TYR A 206 3.98 14.14 16.65
C TYR A 206 3.08 13.37 15.69
N ALA A 207 1.74 13.49 15.77
CA ALA A 207 0.82 12.73 14.92
C ALA A 207 -0.41 13.57 14.50
N GLN A 208 -0.72 13.58 13.21
CA GLN A 208 -1.81 14.36 12.61
C GLN A 208 -2.55 13.54 11.56
N SER A 209 -3.88 13.54 11.60
CA SER A 209 -4.71 12.93 10.55
C SER A 209 -5.21 13.98 9.56
N ILE A 210 -5.09 13.66 8.27
CA ILE A 210 -5.70 14.41 7.17
C ILE A 210 -6.84 13.53 6.64
N SER A 211 -8.09 13.97 6.80
CA SER A 211 -9.26 13.14 6.51
C SER A 211 -9.92 13.52 5.18
N ASN A 212 -10.46 12.53 4.47
CA ASN A 212 -11.21 12.70 3.21
C ASN A 212 -10.40 13.38 2.09
N ILE A 213 -9.14 12.99 1.90
CA ILE A 213 -8.37 13.39 0.72
C ILE A 213 -8.91 12.60 -0.48
N ASP A 214 -9.55 13.25 -1.45
CA ASP A 214 -9.95 12.64 -2.73
C ASP A 214 -8.75 12.08 -3.50
N ASP A 215 -8.99 11.28 -4.54
CA ASP A 215 -7.91 10.74 -5.38
C ASP A 215 -7.12 11.85 -6.09
N TYR A 216 -5.80 11.69 -6.13
CA TYR A 216 -4.81 12.66 -6.63
C TYR A 216 -4.89 14.06 -5.99
N SER A 217 -5.60 14.21 -4.88
CA SER A 217 -5.67 15.46 -4.12
C SER A 217 -4.56 15.55 -3.07
N ILE A 218 -4.16 16.78 -2.75
CA ILE A 218 -3.05 17.09 -1.85
C ILE A 218 -3.57 17.65 -0.53
N GLY A 219 -3.26 16.97 0.57
CA GLY A 219 -3.33 17.51 1.92
C GLY A 219 -2.05 18.25 2.27
N ASN A 220 -2.16 19.39 2.96
CA ASN A 220 -1.00 20.18 3.39
C ASN A 220 -0.77 20.01 4.89
N VAL A 221 0.49 19.86 5.30
CA VAL A 221 0.89 19.73 6.72
C VAL A 221 2.09 20.61 7.02
N ASP A 222 1.97 21.46 8.03
CA ASP A 222 3.08 22.28 8.53
C ASP A 222 3.87 21.51 9.59
N VAL A 223 5.20 21.49 9.46
CA VAL A 223 6.12 20.99 10.49
C VAL A 223 6.86 22.16 11.09
N ASN A 224 6.63 22.39 12.38
CA ASN A 224 7.35 23.38 13.18
C ASN A 224 8.56 22.71 13.82
N ILE A 225 9.75 23.13 13.41
CA ILE A 225 11.05 22.66 13.90
C ILE A 225 11.64 23.73 14.81
N SER A 226 12.12 23.35 15.99
CA SER A 226 12.74 24.24 16.98
C SER A 226 14.00 23.57 17.52
N VAL A 227 15.15 24.21 17.33
CA VAL A 227 16.45 23.73 17.80
C VAL A 227 16.66 24.23 19.23
N PRO A 228 16.85 23.36 20.23
CA PRO A 228 17.13 23.78 21.61
C PRO A 228 18.37 24.67 21.74
N ASP A 229 18.38 25.53 22.76
CA ASP A 229 19.52 26.39 23.07
C ASP A 229 20.79 25.59 23.45
N ASP A 230 20.62 24.38 23.99
CA ASP A 230 21.70 23.46 24.39
C ASP A 230 22.10 22.45 23.30
N ALA A 231 21.51 22.55 22.09
CA ALA A 231 21.83 21.68 20.97
C ALA A 231 23.31 21.80 20.57
N GLN A 232 24.02 20.68 20.52
CA GLN A 232 25.40 20.66 20.04
C GLN A 232 25.45 20.93 18.53
N ALA A 233 26.56 21.48 18.04
CA ALA A 233 26.78 21.59 16.61
C ALA A 233 26.96 20.19 15.99
N GLY A 234 26.33 19.95 14.84
CA GLY A 234 26.28 18.62 14.26
C GLY A 234 25.16 18.45 13.24
N LYS A 235 25.02 17.21 12.75
CA LYS A 235 23.95 16.81 11.83
C LYS A 235 22.96 15.90 12.54
N TYR A 236 21.70 16.24 12.39
CA TYR A 236 20.57 15.64 13.07
C TYR A 236 19.50 15.28 12.04
N ASN A 237 18.72 14.24 12.30
CA ASN A 237 17.55 13.92 11.50
C ASN A 237 16.38 13.41 12.34
N PHE A 238 15.20 13.53 11.76
CA PHE A 238 13.98 12.86 12.16
C PHE A 238 13.24 12.39 10.89
N THR A 239 12.43 11.35 11.02
CA THR A 239 11.74 10.71 9.90
C THR A 239 10.25 10.98 10.04
N ILE A 240 9.67 11.57 9.00
CA ILE A 240 8.24 11.76 8.84
C ILE A 240 7.70 10.56 8.06
N ARG A 241 6.58 9.99 8.50
CA ARG A 241 5.87 8.91 7.80
C ARG A 241 4.43 9.32 7.54
N ALA A 242 3.96 9.19 6.31
CA ALA A 242 2.55 9.35 5.94
C ALA A 242 1.97 7.96 5.60
N THR A 243 0.95 7.53 6.34
CA THR A 243 0.39 6.16 6.29
C THR A 243 -1.09 6.21 5.93
N SER A 244 -1.56 5.39 5.00
CA SER A 244 -3.00 5.27 4.71
C SER A 244 -3.76 4.60 5.86
N GLN A 245 -4.97 5.07 6.14
CA GLN A 245 -5.88 4.41 7.07
C GLN A 245 -6.63 3.23 6.41
N LYS A 246 -6.79 3.23 5.07
CA LYS A 246 -7.34 2.08 4.33
C LYS A 246 -6.41 0.87 4.36
N ASP A 247 -5.11 1.11 4.27
CA ASP A 247 -4.08 0.06 4.29
C ASP A 247 -2.81 0.57 5.02
N PRO A 248 -2.55 0.10 6.25
CA PRO A 248 -1.37 0.49 7.02
C PRO A 248 -0.01 0.08 6.42
N GLU A 249 0.02 -0.89 5.50
CA GLU A 249 1.25 -1.26 4.77
C GLU A 249 1.53 -0.30 3.61
N THR A 250 0.55 0.52 3.21
CA THR A 250 0.71 1.59 2.23
C THR A 250 1.11 2.91 2.92
N PHE A 251 2.40 3.22 2.88
CA PHE A 251 2.98 4.43 3.46
C PHE A 251 4.11 5.02 2.61
N ASP A 252 4.42 6.30 2.83
CA ASP A 252 5.61 6.99 2.32
C ASP A 252 6.40 7.62 3.49
N THR A 253 7.71 7.78 3.33
CA THR A 253 8.62 8.27 4.39
C THR A 253 9.61 9.30 3.87
N MET A 254 9.83 10.36 4.67
CA MET A 254 10.76 11.43 4.38
C MET A 254 11.66 11.72 5.58
N ASP A 255 12.98 11.68 5.37
CA ASP A 255 13.95 12.16 6.36
C ASP A 255 14.18 13.67 6.20
N ILE A 256 14.08 14.40 7.31
CA ILE A 256 14.43 15.82 7.38
C ILE A 256 15.79 15.97 8.07
N TYR A 257 16.71 16.69 7.43
CA TYR A 257 18.09 16.87 7.91
C TYR A 257 18.33 18.29 8.45
N ILE A 258 18.67 18.40 9.73
CA ILE A 258 19.03 19.66 10.39
C ILE A 258 20.53 19.67 10.70
N THR A 259 21.24 20.66 10.17
CA THR A 259 22.63 20.94 10.55
C THR A 259 22.64 22.10 11.53
N VAL A 260 22.95 21.82 12.80
CA VAL A 260 23.13 22.85 13.82
C VAL A 260 24.56 23.40 13.70
N LYS A 261 24.68 24.72 13.51
CA LYS A 261 25.96 25.43 13.49
C LYS A 261 26.31 25.96 14.87
N GLU A 262 27.61 26.05 15.15
CA GLU A 262 28.10 26.77 16.31
C GLU A 262 27.73 28.26 16.18
N LYS A 263 27.30 28.85 17.30
CA LYS A 263 27.14 30.29 17.40
C LYS A 263 28.54 30.90 17.51
N GLU A 264 28.95 31.67 16.51
CA GLU A 264 30.17 32.47 16.63
C GLU A 264 30.00 33.41 17.83
N ASN A 265 30.82 33.22 18.87
CA ASN A 265 30.91 34.18 19.97
C ASN A 265 31.58 35.43 19.41
N GLU A 266 30.80 36.50 19.22
CA GLU A 266 31.35 37.84 19.12
C GLU A 266 32.02 38.16 20.46
N GLU A 267 33.34 37.90 20.55
CA GLU A 267 34.16 38.48 21.62
C GLU A 267 34.06 40.01 21.49
N GLU A 268 33.42 40.66 22.47
CA GLU A 268 33.51 42.12 22.60
C GLU A 268 34.98 42.49 22.80
N VAL A 269 35.67 42.84 21.72
CA VAL A 269 36.98 43.49 21.78
C VAL A 269 36.76 44.92 22.26
N GLY A 270 36.55 45.05 23.58
CA GLY A 270 36.33 46.31 24.27
C GLY A 270 37.53 47.24 24.13
N PHE A 271 37.52 48.04 23.06
CA PHE A 271 38.61 48.96 22.76
C PHE A 271 38.54 50.15 23.72
N VAL A 272 39.21 50.03 24.88
CA VAL A 272 39.35 51.11 25.84
C VAL A 272 40.14 52.25 25.19
N ILE A 273 39.44 53.28 24.73
CA ILE A 273 40.06 54.50 24.21
C ILE A 273 40.61 55.28 25.42
N PRO A 274 41.94 55.44 25.60
CA PRO A 274 42.46 56.22 26.71
C PRO A 274 42.09 57.69 26.50
N SER A 275 41.36 58.26 27.46
CA SER A 275 40.95 59.66 27.44
C SER A 275 42.14 60.59 27.67
N VAL A 276 42.74 61.07 26.57
CA VAL A 276 43.76 62.12 26.64
C VAL A 276 43.07 63.45 26.98
N GLY A 277 43.15 63.83 28.25
CA GLY A 277 42.59 65.08 28.75
C GLY A 277 43.32 66.30 28.20
N ILE A 278 42.78 66.93 27.16
CA ILE A 278 43.07 68.30 26.76
C ILE A 278 41.73 69.07 26.80
N GLY A 279 41.76 70.27 27.38
CA GLY A 279 40.55 70.92 27.89
C GLY A 279 39.52 71.34 26.84
N ALA A 280 38.25 71.27 27.28
CA ALA A 280 37.11 72.02 26.74
C ALA A 280 36.85 71.96 25.23
N PHE A 281 36.19 70.90 24.77
CA PHE A 281 35.11 71.04 23.78
C PHE A 281 34.08 69.91 23.93
N VAL A 282 32.83 70.26 24.22
CA VAL A 282 31.71 69.31 24.10
C VAL A 282 31.32 69.25 22.63
N LEU A 283 31.66 68.15 21.96
CA LEU A 283 31.08 67.81 20.67
C LEU A 283 30.48 66.40 20.73
N SER A 284 29.17 66.36 20.90
CA SER A 284 28.34 65.17 20.73
C SER A 284 28.39 64.74 19.25
N LEU A 285 29.32 63.83 18.92
CA LEU A 285 29.41 63.17 17.63
C LEU A 285 28.95 61.72 17.74
N SER A 286 27.63 61.53 17.72
CA SER A 286 27.01 60.23 17.51
C SER A 286 27.24 59.79 16.05
N ILE A 287 28.43 59.29 15.75
CA ILE A 287 28.72 58.56 14.51
C ILE A 287 29.01 57.11 14.87
N MET A 288 27.95 56.33 15.08
CA MET A 288 28.03 54.86 15.11
C MET A 288 28.08 54.32 13.67
N GLY A 289 29.15 54.66 12.95
CA GLY A 289 29.41 54.18 11.60
C GLY A 289 29.97 52.77 11.62
N PHE A 290 29.11 51.76 11.62
CA PHE A 290 29.53 50.35 11.44
C PHE A 290 30.13 50.14 10.04
N VAL A 291 31.45 50.29 9.92
CA VAL A 291 32.19 50.00 8.69
C VAL A 291 32.44 48.50 8.59
N PHE A 292 31.55 47.80 7.90
CA PHE A 292 31.59 46.35 7.71
C PHE A 292 32.68 45.95 6.69
N LEU A 293 33.93 45.83 7.14
CA LEU A 293 35.08 45.45 6.31
C LEU A 293 35.11 43.92 6.07
N ARG A 294 34.27 43.44 5.12
CA ARG A 294 34.38 42.09 4.55
C ARG A 294 35.76 41.89 3.92
N ARG A 295 36.69 41.25 4.63
CA ARG A 295 37.86 40.62 4.00
C ARG A 295 37.44 39.29 3.38
N ARG A 296 37.44 39.22 2.05
CA ARG A 296 37.58 37.93 1.35
C ARG A 296 38.96 37.36 1.67
N ALA A 297 39.01 36.15 2.22
CA ALA A 297 40.19 35.30 2.08
C ALA A 297 40.15 34.58 0.73
N LEU A 298 41.33 34.31 0.18
CA LEU A 298 41.57 33.49 -1.01
C LEU A 298 41.63 32.01 -0.63
#